data_AF-A0A917TA61-F1
#
_entry.id   AF-A0A917TA61-F1
#
_cell.length_a   1.000
_cell.length_b   1.000
_cell.length_c   1.000
_cell.angle_alpha   90.00
_cell.angle_beta   90.00
_cell.angle_gamma   90.00
#
_symmetry.space_group_name_H-M   'P 1'
#
loop_
_entity.id
_entity.type
_entity.pdbx_description
1 polymer ?
#
loop_
_entity_poly.entity_id
_entity_poly.type
_entity_poly.pdbx_seq_one_letter_code
_entity_poly.pdbx_strand_id
1 'polypeptide(L)'
;MATRAHTLYTQHKFGGALELYAEAIDKIHTMCVVAKPESRIRTPSESDAAIIDGFVDALGAALATNQSADAVSIASRTQGYLTQIGQEAARQGINATVYIAGCESIRTALAVGGA
;
A
#
# COMPACT_ATOMS: atom_id res chain seq x y z
N MET A 1 17.65 -20.16 20.46
CA MET A 1 17.94 -18.84 19.83
C MET A 1 17.12 -18.57 18.57
N ALA A 2 16.79 -19.58 17.75
CA ALA A 2 15.98 -19.41 16.54
C ALA A 2 14.57 -18.82 16.77
N THR A 3 13.90 -19.16 17.88
CA THR A 3 12.53 -18.69 18.18
C THR A 3 12.44 -17.18 18.44
N ARG A 4 13.43 -16.61 19.14
CA ARG A 4 13.46 -15.16 19.43
C ARG A 4 13.81 -14.34 18.19
N ALA A 5 14.71 -14.86 17.34
CA ALA A 5 14.98 -14.27 16.03
C ALA A 5 13.75 -14.35 15.12
N HIS A 6 13.06 -15.50 15.07
CA HIS A 6 11.84 -15.65 14.31
C HIS A 6 10.79 -14.61 14.73
N THR A 7 10.44 -14.49 16.02
CA THR A 7 9.48 -13.46 16.49
C THR A 7 9.93 -12.02 16.21
N LEU A 8 11.21 -11.69 16.40
CA LEU A 8 11.75 -10.34 16.16
C LEU A 8 11.81 -9.96 14.67
N TYR A 9 12.11 -10.91 13.80
CA TYR A 9 12.28 -10.66 12.37
C TYR A 9 10.99 -10.87 11.55
N THR A 10 10.06 -11.73 12.00
CA THR A 10 8.82 -12.01 11.25
C THR A 10 7.65 -11.13 11.67
N GLN A 11 7.35 -10.98 12.97
CA GLN A 11 6.13 -10.25 13.36
C GLN A 11 6.33 -8.74 13.44
N HIS A 12 7.44 -8.27 14.00
CA HIS A 12 7.61 -6.84 14.28
C HIS A 12 8.13 -6.01 13.09
N LYS A 13 8.87 -6.61 12.14
CA LYS A 13 9.44 -5.86 11.01
C LYS A 13 8.51 -5.76 9.81
N PHE A 14 7.77 -6.82 9.48
CA PHE A 14 6.86 -6.80 8.33
C PHE A 14 5.59 -6.00 8.62
N GLY A 15 5.00 -6.13 9.81
CA GLY A 15 3.88 -5.29 10.25
C GLY A 15 4.26 -3.80 10.28
N GLY A 16 5.41 -3.45 10.90
CA GLY A 16 5.88 -2.07 10.92
C GLY A 16 6.23 -1.51 9.53
N ALA A 17 6.79 -2.32 8.63
CA ALA A 17 7.02 -1.91 7.25
C ALA A 17 5.70 -1.69 6.49
N LEU A 18 4.73 -2.58 6.68
CA LEU A 18 3.40 -2.47 6.09
C LEU A 18 2.71 -1.16 6.50
N GLU A 19 2.75 -0.83 7.80
CA GLU A 19 2.21 0.42 8.32
C GLU A 19 2.93 1.64 7.73
N LEU A 20 4.27 1.62 7.69
CA LEU A 20 5.07 2.72 7.14
C LEU A 20 4.73 2.99 5.66
N TYR A 21 4.64 1.96 4.84
CA TYR A 21 4.26 2.10 3.44
C TYR A 21 2.79 2.52 3.29
N ALA A 22 1.88 2.04 4.16
CA ALA A 22 0.50 2.48 4.18
C ALA A 22 0.39 3.99 4.46
N GLU A 23 1.13 4.49 5.43
CA GLU A 23 1.20 5.93 5.74
C GLU A 23 1.80 6.74 4.59
N ALA A 24 2.79 6.20 3.89
CA ALA A 24 3.35 6.85 2.71
C ALA A 24 2.28 6.98 1.60
N ILE A 25 1.49 5.92 1.35
CA ILE A 25 0.40 5.95 0.39
C ILE A 25 -0.72 6.91 0.83
N ASP A 26 -1.07 6.94 2.10
CA ASP A 26 -2.03 7.91 2.65
C ASP A 26 -1.56 9.35 2.47
N LYS A 27 -0.27 9.64 2.66
CA LYS A 27 0.31 10.95 2.37
C LYS A 27 0.22 11.31 0.88
N ILE A 28 0.52 10.37 -0.01
CA ILE A 28 0.34 10.56 -1.46
C ILE A 28 -1.12 10.90 -1.78
N HIS A 29 -2.04 10.10 -1.26
CA HIS A 29 -3.48 10.29 -1.42
C HIS A 29 -3.93 11.66 -0.92
N THR A 30 -3.48 12.05 0.26
CA THR A 30 -3.78 13.37 0.83
C THR A 30 -3.28 14.50 -0.07
N MET A 31 -2.04 14.42 -0.55
CA MET A 31 -1.43 15.48 -1.37
C MET A 31 -2.01 15.57 -2.78
N CYS A 32 -2.42 14.44 -3.38
CA CYS A 32 -2.90 14.37 -4.76
C CYS A 32 -4.42 14.52 -4.87
N VAL A 33 -5.18 14.00 -3.90
CA VAL A 33 -6.64 13.84 -4.00
C VAL A 33 -7.38 14.75 -3.02
N VAL A 34 -7.06 14.65 -1.71
CA VAL A 34 -7.82 15.28 -0.63
C VAL A 34 -7.54 16.76 -0.49
N ALA A 35 -6.29 17.19 -0.72
CA ALA A 35 -5.93 18.59 -0.71
C ALA A 35 -6.81 19.35 -1.71
N LYS A 36 -7.27 20.55 -1.31
CA LYS A 36 -8.03 21.46 -2.18
C LYS A 36 -7.30 21.58 -3.52
N PRO A 37 -7.99 21.63 -4.68
CA PRO A 37 -7.33 21.63 -5.98
C PRO A 37 -6.18 22.65 -6.11
N GLU A 38 -6.34 23.84 -5.55
CA GLU A 38 -5.35 24.93 -5.49
C GLU A 38 -4.20 24.73 -4.48
N SER A 39 -4.33 23.77 -3.58
CA SER A 39 -3.37 23.43 -2.52
C SER A 39 -2.73 22.05 -2.71
N ARG A 40 -3.01 21.37 -3.83
CA ARG A 40 -2.35 20.11 -4.20
C ARG A 40 -0.89 20.42 -4.52
N ILE A 41 0.01 19.88 -3.71
CA ILE A 41 1.46 20.10 -3.82
C ILE A 41 2.18 18.99 -4.58
N ARG A 42 1.44 17.97 -5.02
CA ARG A 42 1.97 16.81 -5.74
C ARG A 42 0.97 16.31 -6.77
N THR A 43 1.48 15.87 -7.91
CA THR A 43 0.73 15.12 -8.93
C THR A 43 1.05 13.62 -8.82
N PRO A 44 0.08 12.73 -9.12
CA PRO A 44 0.35 11.32 -9.31
C PRO A 44 1.48 11.11 -10.34
N SER A 45 2.35 10.11 -10.13
CA SER A 45 3.49 9.83 -11.01
C SER A 45 4.02 8.41 -10.85
N GLU A 46 4.72 7.91 -11.87
CA GLU A 46 5.35 6.59 -11.85
C GLU A 46 6.41 6.43 -10.74
N SER A 47 6.92 7.53 -10.17
CA SER A 47 7.85 7.47 -9.03
C SER A 47 7.23 6.87 -7.76
N ASP A 48 5.90 6.73 -7.71
CA ASP A 48 5.19 6.07 -6.61
C ASP A 48 5.34 4.54 -6.64
N ALA A 49 5.82 3.95 -7.74
CA ALA A 49 5.96 2.51 -7.90
C ALA A 49 6.74 1.87 -6.74
N ALA A 50 7.90 2.43 -6.37
CA ALA A 50 8.71 1.88 -5.29
C ALA A 50 8.00 1.84 -3.92
N ILE A 51 7.08 2.78 -3.67
CA ILE A 51 6.28 2.81 -2.43
C ILE A 51 5.19 1.76 -2.50
N ILE A 52 4.53 1.62 -3.66
CA ILE A 52 3.47 0.64 -3.89
C ILE A 52 4.02 -0.78 -3.87
N ASP A 53 5.15 -1.03 -4.52
CA ASP A 53 5.83 -2.33 -4.53
C ASP A 53 6.28 -2.70 -3.12
N GLY A 54 6.89 -1.77 -2.39
CA GLY A 54 7.28 -1.97 -0.99
C GLY A 54 6.09 -2.29 -0.09
N PHE A 55 4.93 -1.67 -0.32
CA PHE A 55 3.69 -2.00 0.37
C PHE A 55 3.23 -3.44 0.07
N VAL A 56 3.21 -3.83 -1.21
CA VAL A 56 2.78 -5.18 -1.65
C VAL A 56 3.69 -6.26 -1.08
N ASP A 57 5.01 -6.06 -1.11
CA ASP A 57 5.99 -6.98 -0.54
C ASP A 57 5.82 -7.13 0.97
N ALA A 58 5.65 -6.01 1.68
CA ALA A 58 5.41 -6.01 3.12
C ALA A 58 4.08 -6.68 3.48
N LEU A 59 3.03 -6.48 2.67
CA LEU A 59 1.74 -7.13 2.85
C LEU A 59 1.85 -8.64 2.65
N GLY A 60 2.49 -9.09 1.56
CA GLY A 60 2.72 -10.51 1.31
C GLY A 60 3.50 -11.18 2.45
N ALA A 61 4.57 -10.53 2.93
CA ALA A 61 5.34 -11.02 4.07
C ALA A 61 4.53 -11.05 5.38
N ALA A 62 3.72 -10.00 5.64
CA ALA A 62 2.86 -9.95 6.81
C ALA A 62 1.81 -11.08 6.78
N LEU A 63 1.10 -11.26 5.68
CA LEU A 63 0.09 -12.31 5.52
C LEU A 63 0.70 -13.72 5.62
N ALA A 64 1.90 -13.93 5.05
CA ALA A 64 2.58 -15.22 5.10
C ALA A 64 3.13 -15.59 6.49
N THR A 65 3.46 -14.59 7.31
CA THR A 65 4.06 -14.82 8.64
C THR A 65 3.05 -14.82 9.77
N ASN A 66 2.03 -13.97 9.68
CA ASN A 66 0.94 -13.92 10.64
C ASN A 66 -0.28 -13.29 9.96
N GLN A 67 -1.24 -14.11 9.54
CA GLN A 67 -2.53 -13.62 9.03
C GLN A 67 -3.23 -12.83 10.14
N SER A 68 -3.01 -11.52 10.19
CA SER A 68 -3.64 -10.62 11.15
C SER A 68 -4.78 -9.86 10.48
N ALA A 69 -5.89 -9.70 11.21
CA ALA A 69 -7.00 -8.85 10.79
C ALA A 69 -6.54 -7.41 10.49
N ASP A 70 -5.48 -6.96 11.17
CA ASP A 70 -4.88 -5.63 10.97
C ASP A 70 -4.24 -5.50 9.58
N ALA A 71 -3.49 -6.50 9.11
CA ALA A 71 -2.89 -6.48 7.78
C ALA A 71 -3.95 -6.41 6.67
N VAL A 72 -5.04 -7.16 6.83
CA VAL A 72 -6.19 -7.14 5.90
C VAL A 72 -6.89 -5.78 5.90
N SER A 73 -7.09 -5.19 7.08
CA SER A 73 -7.69 -3.85 7.23
C SER A 73 -6.83 -2.77 6.57
N ILE A 74 -5.51 -2.79 6.83
CA ILE A 74 -4.54 -1.87 6.24
C ILE A 74 -4.54 -1.99 4.72
N ALA A 75 -4.49 -3.22 4.19
CA ALA A 75 -4.55 -3.50 2.76
C ALA A 75 -5.83 -2.96 2.11
N SER A 76 -6.99 -3.21 2.73
CA SER A 76 -8.28 -2.78 2.20
C SER A 76 -8.39 -1.26 2.12
N ARG A 77 -7.95 -0.55 3.17
CA ARG A 77 -7.90 0.93 3.18
C ARG A 77 -6.94 1.45 2.12
N THR A 78 -5.73 0.88 2.03
CA THR A 78 -4.69 1.30 1.09
C THR A 78 -5.15 1.10 -0.36
N GLN A 79 -5.84 0.00 -0.66
CA GLN A 79 -6.46 -0.22 -1.97
C GLN A 79 -7.48 0.87 -2.33
N GLY A 80 -8.28 1.33 -1.35
CA GLY A 80 -9.18 2.47 -1.53
C GLY A 80 -8.44 3.75 -1.90
N TYR A 81 -7.32 4.05 -1.23
CA TYR A 81 -6.48 5.20 -1.54
C TYR A 81 -5.85 5.12 -2.94
N LEU A 82 -5.25 3.98 -3.29
CA LEU A 82 -4.66 3.78 -4.62
C LEU A 82 -5.71 3.90 -5.74
N THR A 83 -6.92 3.42 -5.51
CA THR A 83 -8.04 3.57 -6.45
C THR A 83 -8.35 5.05 -6.70
N GLN A 84 -8.45 5.85 -5.64
CA GLN A 84 -8.73 7.29 -5.75
C GLN A 84 -7.57 8.06 -6.39
N ILE A 85 -6.32 7.70 -6.09
CA ILE A 85 -5.14 8.28 -6.74
C ILE A 85 -5.14 7.96 -8.25
N GLY A 86 -5.44 6.71 -8.63
CA GLY A 86 -5.52 6.29 -10.03
C GLY A 86 -6.63 7.01 -10.80
N GLN A 87 -7.79 7.22 -10.18
CA GLN A 87 -8.88 8.04 -10.76
C GLN A 87 -8.45 9.49 -10.97
N GLU A 88 -7.74 10.08 -10.00
CA GLU A 88 -7.23 11.43 -10.10
C GLU A 88 -6.13 11.56 -11.18
N ALA A 89 -5.25 10.56 -11.31
CA ALA A 89 -4.26 10.49 -12.39
C ALA A 89 -4.95 10.46 -13.77
N ALA A 90 -5.95 9.59 -13.95
CA ALA A 90 -6.72 9.51 -15.19
C ALA A 90 -7.43 10.84 -15.52
N ARG A 91 -8.01 11.51 -14.51
CA ARG A 91 -8.65 12.83 -14.67
C ARG A 91 -7.67 13.90 -15.15
N GLN A 92 -6.39 13.81 -14.76
CA GLN A 92 -5.32 14.71 -15.18
C GLN A 92 -4.64 14.29 -16.48
N GLY A 93 -5.05 13.18 -17.11
CA GLY A 93 -4.39 12.63 -18.31
C GLY A 93 -3.01 12.01 -18.03
N ILE A 94 -2.74 11.65 -16.78
CA ILE A 94 -1.49 11.02 -16.33
C ILE A 94 -1.64 9.49 -16.39
N ASN A 95 -0.56 8.79 -16.74
CA ASN A 95 -0.52 7.33 -16.71
C ASN A 95 -0.85 6.79 -15.31
N ALA A 96 -1.96 6.07 -15.19
CA ALA A 96 -2.46 5.51 -13.93
C ALA A 96 -2.07 4.03 -13.71
N THR A 97 -1.31 3.42 -14.63
CA THR A 97 -1.04 1.97 -14.63
C THR A 97 -0.43 1.48 -13.31
N VAL A 98 0.47 2.26 -12.70
CA VAL A 98 1.10 1.89 -11.43
C VAL A 98 0.09 1.70 -10.30
N TYR A 99 -0.93 2.55 -10.22
CA TYR A 99 -1.95 2.48 -9.17
C TYR A 99 -2.93 1.33 -9.41
N ILE A 100 -3.28 1.08 -10.68
CA ILE A 100 -4.14 -0.04 -11.08
C ILE A 100 -3.44 -1.37 -10.77
N ALA A 101 -2.19 -1.52 -11.20
CA ALA A 101 -1.38 -2.71 -10.93
C ALA A 101 -1.18 -2.94 -9.43
N GLY A 102 -0.96 -1.87 -8.65
CA GLY A 102 -0.90 -1.93 -7.18
C GLY A 102 -2.20 -2.46 -6.57
N CYS A 103 -3.36 -1.94 -7.00
CA CYS A 103 -4.68 -2.41 -6.56
C CYS A 103 -4.93 -3.89 -6.87
N GLU A 104 -4.50 -4.36 -8.04
CA GLU A 104 -4.60 -5.78 -8.44
C GLU A 104 -3.67 -6.67 -7.62
N SER A 105 -2.46 -6.20 -7.34
CA SER A 105 -1.48 -6.91 -6.52
C SER A 105 -1.97 -7.07 -5.08
N ILE A 106 -2.52 -6.01 -4.48
CA ILE A 106 -3.15 -6.08 -3.15
C ILE A 106 -4.31 -7.07 -3.15
N ARG A 107 -5.19 -7.01 -4.16
CA ARG A 107 -6.33 -7.93 -4.27
C ARG A 107 -5.88 -9.39 -4.33
N THR A 108 -4.82 -9.64 -5.09
CA THR A 108 -4.23 -10.97 -5.25
C THR A 108 -3.62 -11.46 -3.94
N ALA A 109 -2.84 -10.61 -3.27
CA ALA A 109 -2.24 -10.92 -1.97
C ALA A 109 -3.30 -11.27 -0.91
N LEU A 110 -4.40 -10.51 -0.86
CA LEU A 110 -5.52 -10.78 0.05
C LEU A 110 -6.26 -12.08 -0.29
N ALA A 111 -6.44 -12.39 -1.58
CA ALA A 111 -7.10 -13.62 -2.01
C ALA A 111 -6.27 -14.87 -1.68
N VAL A 112 -4.94 -14.79 -1.78
CA VAL A 112 -4.03 -15.90 -1.47
C VAL A 112 -3.78 -16.02 0.03
N GLY A 113 -3.65 -14.90 0.75
CA GLY A 113 -3.35 -14.88 2.18
C GLY A 113 -4.58 -14.96 3.10
N GLY A 114 -5.81 -14.99 2.55
CA GLY A 114 -7.06 -15.13 3.32
C GLY A 114 -7.76 -16.48 3.19
N ALA A 115 -7.16 -17.44 2.46
CA ALA A 115 -7.60 -18.84 2.35
C ALA A 115 -6.85 -19.73 3.35
#